data_AF-A0AA35QXY7-F1
#
_entry.id   AF-A0AA35QXY7-F1
#
_cell.length_a   1.000
_cell.length_b   1.000
_cell.length_c   1.000
_cell.angle_alpha   90.00
_cell.angle_beta   90.00
_cell.angle_gamma   90.00
#
_symmetry.space_group_name_H-M   'P 1'
#
loop_
_entity.id
_entity.type
_entity.pdbx_description
1 polymer ?
#
loop_
_entity_poly.entity_id
_entity_poly.type
_entity_poly.pdbx_seq_one_letter_code
_entity_poly.pdbx_strand_id
1 'polypeptide(L)'
;MTSSTCLKVAIKRYFESRKRNHRECKPEHKQRVSAQEKQRKTRSRRQRLFDRRRKCVRGSEQCWWDKLSLEYMSFQSSDEEDNITVHSLPWRCKKLNDFLAVLDKRADENRQKVKHHAAERKRRQHGPDAASYPPENSPKWTINKDWKKDHVQDQDTTEHSMDLSTEEKEPE
;
A
#
# COMPACT_ATOMS: atom_id res chain seq x y z
N MET A 1 -6.47 27.01 -29.66
CA MET A 1 -7.89 26.60 -29.71
C MET A 1 -8.07 25.26 -28.98
N THR A 2 -8.34 25.27 -27.66
CA THR A 2 -8.50 24.03 -26.83
C THR A 2 -9.54 24.18 -25.70
N SER A 3 -10.16 25.36 -25.55
CA SER A 3 -10.99 25.70 -24.38
C SER A 3 -12.32 24.92 -24.29
N SER A 4 -13.02 24.73 -25.42
CA SER A 4 -14.34 24.07 -25.44
C SER A 4 -14.28 22.58 -25.06
N THR A 5 -13.23 21.87 -25.50
CA THR A 5 -13.05 20.44 -25.19
C THR A 5 -12.70 20.22 -23.72
N CYS A 6 -11.83 21.06 -23.16
CA CYS A 6 -11.50 21.04 -21.73
C CYS A 6 -12.73 21.33 -20.85
N LEU A 7 -13.58 22.27 -21.27
CA LEU A 7 -14.83 22.60 -20.56
C LEU A 7 -15.81 21.42 -20.55
N LYS A 8 -16.03 20.75 -21.69
CA LYS A 8 -16.89 19.56 -21.79
C LYS A 8 -16.38 18.42 -20.89
N VAL A 9 -15.08 18.19 -20.86
CA VAL A 9 -14.46 17.17 -19.98
C VAL A 9 -14.64 17.53 -18.51
N ALA A 10 -14.46 18.79 -18.14
CA ALA A 10 -14.64 19.25 -16.75
C ALA A 10 -16.08 19.07 -16.28
N ILE A 11 -17.07 19.46 -17.11
CA ILE A 11 -18.50 19.30 -16.82
C ILE A 11 -18.85 17.81 -16.67
N LYS A 12 -18.38 16.95 -17.59
CA LYS A 12 -18.59 15.51 -17.49
C LYS A 12 -18.04 14.93 -16.19
N ARG A 13 -16.80 15.28 -15.84
CA ARG A 13 -16.18 14.86 -14.57
C ARG A 13 -16.94 15.33 -13.35
N TYR A 14 -17.45 16.57 -13.36
CA TYR A 14 -18.25 17.12 -12.27
C TYR A 14 -19.52 16.28 -12.02
N PHE A 15 -20.30 16.02 -13.08
CA PHE A 15 -21.54 15.25 -12.95
C PHE A 15 -21.28 13.77 -12.61
N GLU A 16 -20.23 13.17 -13.18
CA GLU A 16 -19.80 11.81 -12.82
C GLU A 16 -19.41 11.72 -11.34
N SER A 17 -18.66 12.71 -10.83
CA SER A 17 -18.29 12.78 -9.42
C SER A 17 -19.52 12.95 -8.53
N ARG A 18 -20.46 13.82 -8.91
CA ARG A 18 -21.71 14.04 -8.14
C ARG A 18 -22.56 12.77 -8.07
N LYS A 19 -22.70 12.06 -9.19
CA LYS A 19 -23.41 10.77 -9.26
C LYS A 19 -22.74 9.70 -8.41
N ARG A 20 -21.40 9.65 -8.41
CA ARG A 20 -20.61 8.75 -7.56
C ARG A 20 -20.83 9.05 -6.08
N ASN A 21 -20.69 10.30 -5.66
CA ASN A 21 -20.88 10.72 -4.27
C ASN A 21 -22.29 10.38 -3.77
N HIS A 22 -23.32 10.63 -4.58
CA HIS A 22 -24.70 10.29 -4.21
C HIS A 22 -24.88 8.78 -3.99
N ARG A 23 -24.28 7.94 -4.85
CA ARG A 23 -24.28 6.48 -4.65
C ARG A 23 -23.52 6.10 -3.37
N GLU A 24 -22.33 6.65 -3.17
CA GLU A 24 -21.48 6.35 -2.00
C GLU A 24 -22.13 6.73 -0.65
N CYS A 25 -23.05 7.71 -0.63
CA CYS A 25 -23.81 8.07 0.58
C CYS A 25 -24.89 7.06 0.98
N LYS A 26 -25.25 6.09 0.13
CA LYS A 26 -26.26 5.07 0.46
C LYS A 26 -25.76 4.15 1.59
N PRO A 27 -26.64 3.75 2.53
CA PRO A 27 -26.26 2.91 3.67
C PRO A 27 -25.62 1.58 3.24
N GLU A 28 -26.14 0.95 2.18
CA GLU A 28 -25.62 -0.28 1.55
C GLU A 28 -24.15 -0.17 1.11
N HIS A 29 -23.66 1.05 0.85
CA HIS A 29 -22.31 1.27 0.35
C HIS A 29 -21.33 1.77 1.42
N LYS A 30 -21.80 2.07 2.65
CA LYS A 30 -20.96 2.62 3.73
C LYS A 30 -19.73 1.74 4.04
N GLN A 31 -19.91 0.42 4.13
CA GLN A 31 -18.81 -0.50 4.42
C GLN A 31 -17.75 -0.46 3.31
N ARG A 32 -18.17 -0.58 2.04
CA ARG A 32 -17.28 -0.50 0.88
C ARG A 32 -16.54 0.82 0.80
N VAL A 33 -17.23 1.94 1.02
CA VAL A 33 -16.63 3.28 1.02
C VAL A 33 -15.58 3.41 2.12
N SER A 34 -15.91 2.98 3.35
CA SER A 34 -14.95 3.02 4.47
C SER A 34 -13.70 2.16 4.20
N ALA A 35 -13.86 0.99 3.57
CA ALA A 35 -12.74 0.14 3.18
C ALA A 35 -11.86 0.83 2.11
N GLN A 36 -12.47 1.46 1.11
CA GLN A 36 -11.75 2.22 0.09
C GLN A 36 -11.02 3.43 0.69
N GLU A 37 -11.65 4.15 1.62
CA GLU A 37 -11.01 5.27 2.32
C GLU A 37 -9.80 4.81 3.13
N LYS A 38 -9.94 3.70 3.88
CA LYS A 38 -8.82 3.08 4.60
C LYS A 38 -7.69 2.72 3.64
N GLN A 39 -7.99 2.07 2.52
CA GLN A 39 -7.00 1.72 1.49
C GLN A 39 -6.30 2.97 0.91
N ARG A 40 -7.06 4.02 0.58
CA ARG A 40 -6.52 5.29 0.07
C ARG A 40 -5.61 5.97 1.10
N LYS A 41 -6.01 6.01 2.38
CA LYS A 41 -5.20 6.56 3.47
C LYS A 41 -3.89 5.79 3.62
N THR A 42 -3.95 4.47 3.60
CA THR A 42 -2.75 3.60 3.70
C THR A 42 -1.81 3.79 2.50
N ARG A 43 -2.35 3.82 1.28
CA ARG A 43 -1.56 4.09 0.06
C ARG A 43 -0.91 5.48 0.12
N SER A 44 -1.66 6.50 0.52
CA SER A 44 -1.15 7.87 0.67
C SER A 44 -0.02 7.97 1.70
N ARG A 45 -0.14 7.28 2.84
CA ARG A 45 0.93 7.21 3.86
C ARG A 45 2.19 6.56 3.32
N ARG A 46 2.06 5.43 2.62
CA ARG A 46 3.19 4.78 1.94
C ARG A 46 3.85 5.69 0.93
N GLN A 47 3.05 6.45 0.16
CA GLN A 47 3.59 7.33 -0.88
C GLN A 47 4.43 8.43 -0.23
N ARG A 48 3.92 9.06 0.84
CA ARG A 48 4.68 10.03 1.62
C ARG A 48 5.97 9.44 2.20
N LEU A 49 5.92 8.19 2.68
CA LEU A 49 7.10 7.50 3.20
C LEU A 49 8.15 7.26 2.11
N PHE A 50 7.71 6.78 0.94
CA PHE A 50 8.54 6.58 -0.24
C PHE A 50 9.19 7.89 -0.69
N ASP A 51 8.40 8.94 -0.89
CA ASP A 51 8.87 10.25 -1.34
C ASP A 51 9.84 10.89 -0.33
N ARG A 52 9.57 10.73 0.98
CA ARG A 52 10.48 11.20 2.03
C ARG A 52 11.84 10.53 1.94
N ARG A 53 11.85 9.20 1.78
CA ARG A 53 13.08 8.42 1.66
C ARG A 53 13.83 8.71 0.37
N ARG A 54 13.11 8.87 -0.75
CA ARG A 54 13.68 9.27 -2.06
C ARG A 54 14.54 10.54 -1.95
N LYS A 55 14.09 11.54 -1.19
CA LYS A 55 14.84 12.80 -0.98
C LYS A 55 16.16 12.60 -0.21
N CYS A 56 16.36 11.46 0.45
CA CYS A 56 17.53 11.17 1.28
C CYS A 56 18.50 10.17 0.63
N VAL A 57 18.16 9.70 -0.59
CA VAL A 57 18.99 8.80 -1.39
C VAL A 57 20.21 9.56 -1.92
N ARG A 58 21.38 8.93 -1.85
CA ARG A 58 22.63 9.47 -2.41
C ARG A 58 22.94 8.84 -3.77
N GLY A 59 23.84 9.46 -4.54
CA GLY A 59 24.13 9.05 -5.92
C GLY A 59 24.41 7.55 -6.11
N SER A 60 25.27 6.96 -5.27
CA SER A 60 25.58 5.52 -5.36
C SER A 60 24.40 4.59 -5.00
N GLU A 61 23.44 5.09 -4.23
CA GLU A 61 22.25 4.34 -3.79
C GLU A 61 21.07 4.49 -4.75
N GLN A 62 21.14 5.43 -5.70
CA GLN A 62 20.08 5.70 -6.67
C GLN A 62 19.74 4.45 -7.48
N CYS A 63 20.76 3.70 -7.91
CA CYS A 63 20.57 2.46 -8.68
C CYS A 63 19.82 1.36 -7.90
N TRP A 64 19.86 1.40 -6.57
CA TRP A 64 19.08 0.49 -5.72
C TRP A 64 17.66 1.03 -5.54
N TRP A 65 17.52 2.33 -5.30
CA TRP A 65 16.23 2.99 -5.12
C TRP A 65 15.34 2.89 -6.36
N ASP A 66 15.89 3.03 -7.56
CA ASP A 66 15.14 2.98 -8.82
C ASP A 66 14.47 1.62 -9.08
N LYS A 67 14.94 0.57 -8.41
CA LYS A 67 14.35 -0.78 -8.48
C LYS A 67 13.24 -1.00 -7.45
N LEU A 68 13.00 -0.03 -6.57
CA LEU A 68 11.99 -0.12 -5.52
C LEU A 68 10.70 0.60 -5.93
N SER A 69 9.58 -0.06 -5.67
CA SER A 69 8.24 0.50 -5.77
C SER A 69 7.66 0.85 -4.39
N LEU A 70 6.45 1.40 -4.40
CA LEU A 70 5.67 1.69 -3.20
C LEU A 70 5.43 0.45 -2.32
N GLU A 71 5.41 -0.73 -2.92
CA GLU A 71 5.04 -2.00 -2.28
C GLU A 71 6.09 -2.49 -1.27
N TYR A 72 7.35 -2.03 -1.41
CA TYR A 72 8.42 -2.29 -0.44
C TYR A 72 8.30 -1.47 0.85
N MET A 73 7.36 -0.52 0.88
CA MET A 73 7.10 0.30 2.06
C MET A 73 6.13 -0.42 3.01
N SER A 74 6.48 -0.42 4.29
CA SER A 74 5.63 -0.96 5.36
C SER A 74 4.23 -0.33 5.34
N PHE A 75 3.20 -1.11 5.67
CA PHE A 75 1.88 -0.53 5.91
C PHE A 75 1.91 0.23 7.24
N GLN A 76 1.24 1.38 7.28
CA GLN A 76 1.12 2.18 8.49
C GLN A 76 -0.34 2.52 8.72
N SER A 77 -0.90 2.01 9.82
CA SER A 77 -2.17 2.48 10.37
C SER A 77 -1.90 3.57 11.41
N SER A 78 -2.94 4.34 11.71
CA SER A 78 -2.94 5.31 12.79
C SER A 78 -4.10 4.95 13.67
N ASP A 79 -3.82 4.88 14.95
CA ASP A 79 -4.78 4.45 15.94
C ASP A 79 -5.47 5.70 16.50
N GLU A 80 -6.54 5.53 17.29
CA GLU A 80 -7.31 6.66 17.86
C GLU A 80 -6.45 7.52 18.80
N GLU A 81 -5.45 6.92 19.45
CA GLU A 81 -4.47 7.58 20.33
C GLU A 81 -3.28 8.19 19.58
N ASP A 82 -3.42 8.43 18.29
CA ASP A 82 -2.39 9.06 17.46
C ASP A 82 -1.06 8.28 17.34
N ASN A 83 -0.99 7.05 17.83
CA ASN A 83 0.14 6.15 17.57
C ASN A 83 0.16 5.68 16.12
N ILE A 84 1.36 5.43 15.58
CA ILE A 84 1.54 4.89 14.23
C ILE A 84 1.91 3.41 14.37
N THR A 85 0.98 2.53 14.03
CA THR A 85 1.22 1.10 13.99
C THR A 85 1.86 0.72 12.65
N VAL A 86 3.04 0.10 12.71
CA VAL A 86 3.84 -0.29 11.55
C VAL A 86 3.73 -1.79 11.36
N HIS A 87 3.21 -2.21 10.21
CA HIS A 87 3.15 -3.62 9.83
C HIS A 87 4.40 -3.98 9.04
N SER A 88 5.11 -4.98 9.53
CA SER A 88 6.31 -5.52 8.89
C SER A 88 5.94 -6.28 7.61
N LEU A 89 6.89 -6.39 6.68
CA LEU A 89 6.75 -7.14 5.43
C LEU A 89 7.69 -8.36 5.56
N PRO A 90 7.20 -9.56 5.88
CA PRO A 90 8.11 -10.65 6.25
C PRO A 90 8.90 -11.21 5.06
N TRP A 91 8.37 -11.04 3.85
CA TRP A 91 9.09 -11.32 2.60
C TRP A 91 10.26 -10.37 2.35
N ARG A 92 10.37 -9.24 3.06
CA ARG A 92 11.42 -8.25 2.83
C ARG A 92 12.70 -8.70 3.54
N CYS A 93 13.79 -8.82 2.79
CA CYS A 93 15.06 -9.23 3.37
C CYS A 93 15.63 -8.19 4.34
N LYS A 94 16.53 -8.65 5.22
CA LYS A 94 17.27 -7.79 6.16
C LYS A 94 18.01 -6.64 5.48
N LYS A 95 18.69 -6.91 4.35
CA LYS A 95 19.46 -5.88 3.62
C LYS A 95 18.58 -4.71 3.18
N LEU A 96 17.35 -4.97 2.71
CA LEU A 96 16.42 -3.91 2.34
C LEU A 96 15.86 -3.19 3.58
N ASN A 97 15.59 -3.90 4.68
CA ASN A 97 15.22 -3.27 5.95
C ASN A 97 16.30 -2.28 6.41
N ASP A 98 17.57 -2.70 6.42
CA ASP A 98 18.70 -1.88 6.84
C ASP A 98 18.87 -0.64 5.94
N PHE A 99 18.76 -0.82 4.62
CA PHE A 99 18.79 0.29 3.67
C PHE A 99 17.69 1.34 3.96
N LEU A 100 16.45 0.89 4.16
CA LEU A 100 15.33 1.78 4.47
C LEU A 100 15.48 2.46 5.83
N ALA A 101 16.07 1.78 6.82
CA ALA A 101 16.37 2.34 8.14
C ALA A 101 17.43 3.45 8.05
N VAL A 102 18.48 3.27 7.24
CA VAL A 102 19.48 4.32 6.98
C VAL A 102 18.83 5.56 6.35
N LEU A 103 17.94 5.39 5.36
CA LEU A 103 17.23 6.50 4.75
C LEU A 103 16.29 7.21 5.73
N ASP A 104 15.60 6.45 6.59
CA ASP A 104 14.79 7.04 7.66
C ASP A 104 15.64 7.85 8.63
N LYS A 105 16.80 7.34 9.07
CA LYS A 105 17.73 8.07 9.94
C LYS A 105 18.18 9.39 9.31
N ARG A 106 18.56 9.38 8.03
CA ARG A 106 18.93 10.61 7.30
C ARG A 106 17.78 11.60 7.17
N ALA A 107 16.56 11.10 6.93
CA ALA A 107 15.38 11.96 6.90
C ALA A 107 15.13 12.63 8.25
N ASP A 108 15.44 11.95 9.35
CA ASP A 108 15.30 12.44 10.71
C ASP A 108 16.33 13.52 11.03
N GLU A 109 17.60 13.27 10.69
CA GLU A 109 18.69 14.23 10.80
C GLU A 109 18.42 15.51 9.98
N ASN A 110 17.96 15.36 8.74
CA ASN A 110 17.61 16.51 7.88
C ASN A 110 16.44 17.32 8.47
N ARG A 111 15.46 16.65 9.09
CA ARG A 111 14.35 17.34 9.75
C ARG A 111 14.82 18.15 10.96
N GLN A 112 15.69 17.57 11.79
CA GLN A 112 16.23 18.24 12.98
C GLN A 112 17.02 19.50 12.60
N LYS A 113 17.72 19.49 11.47
CA LYS A 113 18.48 20.64 10.97
C LYS A 113 17.61 21.81 10.48
N VAL A 114 16.38 21.54 10.03
CA VAL A 114 15.58 22.53 9.26
C VAL A 114 14.57 23.30 10.13
N LYS A 115 14.15 22.83 11.32
CA LYS A 115 13.16 23.57 12.15
C LYS A 115 13.32 23.41 13.66
N HIS A 116 13.33 24.56 14.36
CA HIS A 116 13.18 24.78 15.80
C HIS A 116 11.82 24.32 16.41
N HIS A 117 10.89 23.82 15.59
CA HIS A 117 9.59 23.27 16.02
C HIS A 117 9.38 21.87 15.44
N ALA A 118 10.25 20.93 15.79
CA ALA A 118 9.99 19.53 15.51
C ALA A 118 8.83 19.07 16.40
N ALA A 119 7.59 19.17 15.91
CA ALA A 119 6.44 18.52 16.54
C ALA A 119 6.82 17.08 16.91
N GLU A 120 6.53 16.66 18.14
CA GLU A 120 6.94 15.37 18.66
C GLU A 120 6.44 14.28 17.70
N ARG A 121 7.32 13.31 17.40
CA ARG A 121 6.89 12.22 16.54
C ARG A 121 5.91 11.36 17.31
N LYS A 122 4.75 11.15 16.71
CA LYS A 122 3.86 10.03 17.03
C LYS A 122 4.70 8.77 17.21
N ARG A 123 4.54 8.11 18.36
CA ARG A 123 5.28 6.89 18.68
C ARG A 123 4.92 5.83 17.64
N ARG A 124 5.94 5.16 17.12
CA ARG A 124 5.75 4.03 16.21
C ARG A 124 5.69 2.77 17.04
N GLN A 125 4.62 2.00 16.87
CA GLN A 125 4.46 0.69 17.49
C GLN A 125 4.52 -0.39 16.42
N HIS A 126 4.99 -1.58 16.79
CA HIS A 126 5.00 -2.72 15.89
C HIS A 126 3.63 -3.40 15.93
N GLY A 127 2.98 -3.45 14.77
CA GLY A 127 1.75 -4.20 14.57
C GLY A 127 2.02 -5.61 14.06
N PRO A 128 0.95 -6.40 13.83
CA PRO A 128 1.08 -7.70 13.20
C PRO A 128 1.68 -7.57 11.79
N ASP A 129 2.32 -8.63 11.34
CA ASP A 129 2.89 -8.70 10.01
C ASP A 129 1.81 -8.55 8.92
N ALA A 130 2.19 -7.89 7.83
CA ALA A 130 1.28 -7.72 6.72
C ALA A 130 1.20 -9.00 5.87
N ALA A 131 -0.02 -9.44 5.57
CA ALA A 131 -0.31 -10.56 4.67
C ALA A 131 -0.05 -10.25 3.17
N SER A 132 0.89 -9.35 2.87
CA SER A 132 1.21 -8.96 1.50
C SER A 132 2.25 -9.89 0.90
N TYR A 133 2.11 -10.19 -0.38
CA TYR A 133 3.13 -10.88 -1.16
C TYR A 133 4.18 -9.91 -1.70
N PRO A 134 5.40 -10.40 -2.03
CA PRO A 134 6.38 -9.59 -2.75
C PRO A 134 5.88 -9.25 -4.16
N PRO A 135 6.27 -8.10 -4.72
CA PRO A 135 5.98 -7.75 -6.11
C PRO A 135 6.48 -8.80 -7.11
N GLU A 136 5.74 -9.03 -8.21
CA GLU A 136 6.01 -10.09 -9.19
C GLU A 136 7.43 -10.05 -9.77
N ASN A 137 7.95 -8.84 -10.04
CA ASN A 137 9.28 -8.61 -10.59
C ASN A 137 10.27 -8.07 -9.56
N SER A 138 10.23 -8.61 -8.34
CA SER A 138 11.10 -8.15 -7.26
C SER A 138 12.57 -8.52 -7.48
N PRO A 139 13.52 -7.59 -7.33
CA PRO A 139 14.94 -7.91 -7.39
C PRO A 139 15.32 -8.95 -6.32
N LYS A 140 16.18 -9.92 -6.66
CA LYS A 140 16.59 -10.99 -5.72
C LYS A 140 17.17 -10.48 -4.40
N TRP A 141 17.75 -9.27 -4.39
CA TRP A 141 18.34 -8.68 -3.19
C TRP A 141 17.31 -8.06 -2.25
N THR A 142 16.02 -7.95 -2.62
CA THR A 142 14.97 -7.35 -1.79
C THR A 142 14.11 -8.38 -1.05
N ILE A 143 14.10 -9.63 -1.53
CA ILE A 143 13.26 -10.72 -0.99
C ILE A 143 14.07 -11.59 -0.02
N ASN A 144 13.45 -11.95 1.10
CA ASN A 144 13.95 -12.95 2.04
C ASN A 144 13.90 -14.34 1.38
N LYS A 145 15.04 -15.03 1.33
CA LYS A 145 15.13 -16.35 0.68
C LYS A 145 14.26 -17.40 1.36
N ASP A 146 14.07 -17.28 2.67
CA ASP A 146 13.32 -18.25 3.45
C ASP A 146 11.80 -18.04 3.36
N TRP A 147 11.33 -16.84 2.96
CA TRP A 147 9.90 -16.54 2.78
C TRP A 147 9.20 -17.50 1.79
N LYS A 148 9.91 -17.96 0.76
CA LYS A 148 9.33 -18.91 -0.20
C LYS A 148 9.13 -20.30 0.39
N LYS A 149 9.88 -20.70 1.42
CA LYS A 149 9.75 -22.05 2.01
C LYS A 149 8.48 -22.17 2.83
N ASP A 150 8.11 -21.11 3.54
CA ASP A 150 6.97 -21.10 4.46
C ASP A 150 5.60 -20.94 3.75
N HIS A 151 5.58 -20.56 2.47
CA HIS A 151 4.35 -20.23 1.73
C HIS A 151 4.17 -20.98 0.39
N VAL A 152 5.01 -21.97 0.09
CA VAL A 152 4.85 -22.85 -1.08
C VAL A 152 3.93 -24.06 -0.79
N GLN A 153 3.55 -24.32 0.46
CA GLN A 153 2.71 -25.47 0.82
C GLN A 153 1.20 -25.31 0.52
N ASP A 154 0.70 -24.11 0.19
CA ASP A 154 -0.74 -23.86 0.05
C ASP A 154 -1.27 -23.85 -1.40
N GLN A 155 -0.44 -24.17 -2.40
CA GLN A 155 -0.86 -24.06 -3.82
C GLN A 155 -1.18 -25.38 -4.54
N ASP A 156 -1.03 -26.56 -3.90
CA ASP A 156 -1.10 -27.86 -4.60
C ASP A 156 -2.37 -28.72 -4.32
N THR A 157 -3.45 -28.17 -3.75
CA THR A 157 -4.69 -28.96 -3.51
C THR A 157 -5.97 -28.30 -4.06
N THR A 158 -5.94 -27.77 -5.28
CA THR A 158 -7.19 -27.40 -5.99
C THR A 158 -7.25 -28.00 -7.40
N GLU A 159 -6.97 -29.30 -7.52
CA GLU A 159 -7.33 -30.09 -8.70
C GLU A 159 -8.00 -31.39 -8.26
N HIS A 160 -9.30 -31.38 -7.94
CA HIS A 160 -10.24 -32.44 -8.35
C HIS A 160 -11.67 -32.22 -7.84
N SER A 161 -12.61 -32.51 -8.75
CA SER A 161 -14.02 -32.82 -8.52
C SER A 161 -14.99 -31.66 -8.26
N MET A 162 -15.43 -31.05 -9.36
CA MET A 162 -16.83 -30.62 -9.48
C MET A 162 -17.51 -31.58 -10.47
N ASP A 163 -18.08 -32.65 -9.93
CA ASP A 163 -19.02 -33.47 -10.67
C ASP A 163 -20.29 -32.66 -10.94
N LEU A 164 -20.64 -32.57 -12.23
CA LEU A 164 -21.93 -32.09 -12.69
C LEU A 164 -23.00 -33.10 -12.28
N SER A 165 -24.06 -32.63 -11.62
CA SER A 165 -25.35 -33.32 -11.62
C SER A 165 -26.44 -32.29 -11.84
N THR A 166 -26.88 -32.22 -13.09
CA THR A 166 -28.09 -31.56 -13.55
C THR A 166 -29.25 -32.51 -13.28
N GLU A 167 -30.17 -32.16 -12.40
CA GLU A 167 -31.52 -32.76 -12.40
C GLU A 167 -32.53 -31.64 -12.62
N GLU A 168 -33.04 -31.62 -13.85
CA GLU A 168 -34.28 -30.97 -14.22
C GLU A 168 -35.44 -31.67 -13.53
N LYS A 169 -36.34 -30.90 -12.91
CA LYS A 169 -37.67 -31.38 -12.60
C LYS A 169 -38.68 -30.31 -13.00
N GLU A 170 -39.39 -30.62 -14.08
CA GLU A 170 -40.54 -29.87 -14.61
C GLU A 170 -41.76 -29.94 -13.67
N PRO A 171 -42.73 -29.02 -13.84
CA PRO A 171 -43.82 -28.80 -12.90
C PRO A 171 -45.08 -29.60 -13.23
N GLU A 172 -45.90 -29.85 -12.20
CA GLU A 172 -47.35 -30.03 -12.32
C GLU A 172 -48.06 -28.89 -11.56
#